data_AF-A0A2T3XMK0-F1
#
_entry.id   AF-A0A2T3XMK0-F1
#
_cell.length_a   1.000
_cell.length_b   1.000
_cell.length_c   1.000
_cell.angle_alpha   90.00
_cell.angle_beta   90.00
_cell.angle_gamma   90.00
#
_symmetry.space_group_name_H-M   'P 1'
#
loop_
_entity.id
_entity.type
_entity.pdbx_description
1 polymer ?
#
loop_
_entity_poly.entity_id
_entity_poly.type
_entity_poly.pdbx_seq_one_letter_code
_entity_poly.pdbx_strand_id
1 'polypeptide(L)' 'MPSDLHNRPDSPCIGVCSTLFDDVCKGCGRTAMEVSNWVFMSDDEKRAVWSRIEREGTAVRFKYDKL' A
#
# COMPACT_ATOMS: atom_id res chain seq x y z
N MET A 1 4.48 -0.54 23.70
CA MET A 1 4.18 -1.33 22.49
C MET A 1 5.45 -1.31 21.65
N PRO A 2 6.18 -2.44 21.55
CA PRO A 2 7.48 -2.46 20.91
C PRO A 2 7.32 -2.18 19.42
N SER A 3 7.99 -1.13 18.97
CA SER A 3 8.19 -0.76 17.58
C SER A 3 9.05 -1.83 16.90
N ASP A 4 8.37 -2.75 16.22
CA ASP A 4 9.00 -3.79 15.41
C ASP A 4 9.49 -3.15 14.09
N LEU A 5 10.70 -2.58 14.15
CA LEU A 5 11.33 -1.83 13.05
C LEU A 5 11.69 -2.70 11.83
N HIS A 6 11.50 -4.03 11.92
CA HIS A 6 11.87 -4.99 10.88
C HIS A 6 10.65 -5.68 10.24
N ASN A 7 9.43 -5.34 10.66
CA ASN A 7 8.22 -5.97 10.13
C ASN A 7 7.56 -5.10 9.04
N ARG A 8 6.86 -5.76 8.10
CA ARG A 8 6.09 -5.06 7.04
C ARG A 8 5.17 -4.03 7.69
N PRO A 9 5.13 -2.77 7.23
CA PRO A 9 4.30 -1.75 7.88
C PRO A 9 2.83 -2.10 7.73
N ASP A 10 2.02 -1.65 8.69
CA ASP A 10 0.58 -1.88 8.71
C ASP A 10 -0.14 -1.27 7.49
N SER A 11 0.46 -0.27 6.82
CA SER A 11 -0.12 0.36 5.63
C SER A 11 0.92 0.57 4.54
N PRO A 12 0.56 0.35 3.26
CA PRO A 12 1.46 0.60 2.12
C PRO A 12 1.55 2.09 1.76
N CYS A 13 0.82 2.98 2.43
CA CYS A 13 0.83 4.41 2.13
C CYS A 13 2.21 5.04 2.37
N ILE A 14 2.62 5.96 1.48
CA ILE A 14 3.86 6.75 1.60
C ILE A 14 3.60 8.26 1.67
N GLY A 15 2.34 8.66 1.94
CA GLY A 15 1.95 10.08 1.99
C GLY A 15 1.78 10.77 0.63
N VAL A 16 1.97 10.04 -0.48
CA VAL A 16 1.73 10.54 -1.85
C VAL A 16 0.51 9.83 -2.42
N CYS A 17 -0.47 10.60 -2.90
CA CYS A 17 -1.69 10.08 -3.50
C CYS A 17 -1.92 10.67 -4.90
N SER A 18 -2.23 9.81 -5.88
CA SER A 18 -2.58 10.23 -7.24
C SER A 18 -3.99 9.77 -7.67
N THR A 19 -4.78 9.18 -6.75
CA THR A 19 -6.09 8.60 -7.08
C THR A 19 -7.17 9.62 -7.44
N LEU A 20 -6.85 10.91 -7.39
CA LEU A 20 -7.70 11.96 -7.94
C LEU A 20 -7.70 11.96 -9.48
N PHE A 21 -6.63 11.44 -10.09
CA PHE A 21 -6.40 11.47 -11.53
C PHE A 21 -6.06 10.10 -12.14
N ASP A 22 -5.71 9.11 -11.30
CA ASP A 22 -5.36 7.75 -11.71
C ASP A 22 -6.28 6.74 -10.99
N ASP A 23 -6.61 5.62 -11.64
CA ASP A 23 -7.41 4.55 -11.01
C ASP A 23 -6.63 3.82 -9.89
N VAL A 24 -5.30 3.79 -10.03
CA VAL A 24 -4.36 3.18 -9.08
C VAL A 24 -3.35 4.23 -8.62
N CYS A 25 -3.18 4.36 -7.31
CA CYS A 25 -2.25 5.30 -6.70
C CYS A 25 -0.80 4.98 -7.11
N LYS A 26 -0.13 5.90 -7.81
CA LYS A 26 1.29 5.75 -8.17
C LYS A 26 2.22 5.73 -6.95
N GLY A 27 1.78 6.25 -5.81
CA GLY A 27 2.55 6.23 -4.56
C GLY A 27 2.57 4.85 -3.89
N CYS A 28 1.38 4.31 -3.60
CA CYS A 28 1.22 3.08 -2.79
C CYS A 28 0.64 1.86 -3.53
N GLY A 29 0.21 1.99 -4.79
CA GLY A 29 -0.33 0.90 -5.60
C GLY A 29 -1.79 0.50 -5.29
N ARG A 30 -2.46 1.20 -4.38
CA ARG A 30 -3.87 0.95 -4.02
C ARG A 30 -4.83 1.75 -4.90
N THR A 31 -6.05 1.23 -5.07
CA THR A 31 -7.16 1.98 -5.69
C THR A 31 -7.71 3.02 -4.72
N ALA A 32 -8.49 3.99 -5.21
CA ALA A 32 -9.16 4.98 -4.34
C ALA A 32 -10.01 4.31 -3.24
N MET A 33 -10.74 3.25 -3.59
CA MET A 33 -11.61 2.53 -2.67
C MET A 33 -10.82 1.84 -1.54
N GLU A 34 -9.68 1.24 -1.87
CA GLU A 34 -8.80 0.59 -0.89
C GLU A 34 -8.11 1.59 0.03
N VAL A 35 -7.77 2.78 -0.49
CA VAL A 35 -7.22 3.86 0.33
C VAL A 35 -8.25 4.33 1.34
N SER A 36 -9.49 4.59 0.91
CA SER A 36 -10.57 5.07 1.79
C SER A 36 -11.03 4.03 2.80
N ASN A 37 -11.10 2.75 2.41
CA ASN A 37 -11.64 1.70 3.25
C ASN A 37 -10.60 0.97 4.09
N TRP A 38 -9.31 1.29 3.97
CA TRP A 38 -8.20 0.54 4.60
C TRP A 38 -8.42 0.19 6.08
N VAL A 39 -8.91 1.14 6.86
CA VAL A 39 -9.13 0.98 8.30
C VAL A 39 -10.27 0.04 8.66
N PHE A 40 -11.18 -0.20 7.72
CA PHE A 40 -12.33 -1.10 7.87
C PHE A 40 -12.11 -2.48 7.26
N MET A 41 -11.04 -2.66 6.48
CA MET A 41 -10.69 -3.94 5.88
C MET A 41 -10.23 -4.93 6.95
N SER A 42 -10.68 -6.17 6.82
CA SER A 42 -10.16 -7.32 7.56
C SER A 42 -8.70 -7.61 7.21
N ASP A 43 -8.01 -8.39 8.05
CA ASP A 43 -6.61 -8.75 7.81
C ASP A 43 -6.44 -9.55 6.51
N ASP A 44 -7.40 -10.39 6.14
CA ASP A 44 -7.40 -11.13 4.86
C ASP A 44 -7.48 -10.19 3.66
N GLU A 45 -8.37 -9.20 3.73
CA GLU A 45 -8.50 -8.19 2.67
C GLU A 45 -7.24 -7.33 2.57
N LYS A 46 -6.67 -6.90 3.70
CA LYS A 46 -5.39 -6.18 3.72
C LYS A 46 -4.27 -7.02 3.13
N ARG A 47 -4.18 -8.31 3.47
CA ARG A 47 -3.21 -9.26 2.88
C ARG A 47 -3.39 -9.40 1.38
N ALA A 48 -4.64 -9.47 0.89
CA ALA A 48 -4.93 -9.56 -0.54
C ALA A 48 -4.45 -8.32 -1.29
N VAL A 49 -4.70 -7.11 -0.74
CA VAL A 49 -4.18 -5.85 -1.29
C VAL A 49 -2.65 -5.86 -1.32
N TRP A 50 -2.01 -6.21 -0.20
CA TRP A 50 -0.55 -6.30 -0.10
C TRP A 50 0.04 -7.24 -1.16
N SER A 51 -0.49 -8.46 -1.27
CA SER A 51 -0.06 -9.44 -2.26
C SER A 51 -0.17 -8.89 -3.69
N ARG A 52 -1.28 -8.20 -4.01
CA ARG A 52 -1.45 -7.58 -5.33
C ARG A 52 -0.40 -6.50 -5.59
N ILE A 53 -0.26 -5.52 -4.69
CA ILE A 53 0.62 -4.37 -4.92
C ILE A 53 2.10 -4.78 -4.98
N GLU A 54 2.50 -5.79 -4.21
CA GLU A 54 3.86 -6.36 -4.23
C GLU A 54 4.12 -7.11 -5.54
N ARG A 55 3.14 -7.89 -6.00
CA ARG A 55 3.22 -8.60 -7.28
C ARG A 55 3.31 -7.63 -8.46
N GLU A 56 2.54 -6.53 -8.42
CA GLU A 56 2.56 -5.51 -9.48
C GLU A 56 3.85 -4.68 -9.44
N GLY A 57 4.31 -4.26 -8.25
CA GLY A 57 5.58 -3.58 -8.07
C GLY A 57 5.72 -2.24 -8.83
N THR A 58 4.61 -1.66 -9.29
CA THR A 58 4.59 -0.46 -10.16
C THR A 58 4.68 0.85 -9.39
N ALA A 59 4.31 0.83 -8.10
CA ALA A 59 4.24 2.02 -7.26
C ALA A 59 5.62 2.51 -6.80
N VAL A 60 5.75 3.83 -6.57
CA VAL A 60 6.98 4.49 -6.13
C VAL A 60 7.57 3.86 -4.86
N ARG A 61 6.72 3.38 -3.95
CA ARG A 61 7.14 2.66 -2.74
C ARG A 61 8.13 1.52 -3.00
N PHE A 62 8.01 0.83 -4.13
CA PHE A 62 8.86 -0.32 -4.47
C PHE A 62 10.15 0.04 -5.21
N LYS A 63 10.32 1.31 -5.61
CA LYS A 63 11.53 1.74 -6.35
C LYS A 63 12.78 1.79 -5.47
N TYR A 64 12.63 2.08 -4.18
CA TYR A 64 13.75 2.24 -3.24
C TYR A 64 14.01 0.99 -2.39
N ASP A 65 13.15 -0.03 -2.48
CA ASP A 65 13.27 -1.29 -1.72
C ASP A 65 14.31 -2.27 -2.31
N LYS A 66 14.93 -1.90 -3.45
CA LYS A 66 15.94 -2.70 -4.17
C LYS A 66 17.36 -2.11 -4.11
N LEU A 67 17.57 -1.11 -3.25
CA LEU A 67 18.89 -0.54 -2.94
C LEU A 67 19.36 -1.08 -1.59
#